data_AF-A0A379SWF8-F1
#
_entry.id   AF-A0A379SWF8-F1
#
_cell.length_a   1.000
_cell.length_b   1.000
_cell.length_c   1.000
_cell.angle_alpha   90.00
_cell.angle_beta   90.00
_cell.angle_gamma   90.00
#
_symmetry.space_group_name_H-M   'P 1'
#
loop_
_entity.id
_entity.type
_entity.pdbx_description
1 polymer ?
#
loop_
_entity_poly.entity_id
_entity_poly.type
_entity_poly.pdbx_seq_one_letter_code
_entity_poly.pdbx_strand_id
1 'polypeptide(L)'
;MARESQPARTGLTLTLNKDIWRANFYRFCQLLEQENPDAPKLGTTSHPGDDPVRFRPWPGMGFPVSTLKAVETDEDHPTLPPTVRTTFLGMYGGGLPSANVLAG
;
A
#
# COMPACT_ATOMS: atom_id res chain seq x y z
N MET A 1 -29.62 -4.45 2.00
CA MET A 1 -28.65 -3.97 3.01
C MET A 1 -27.27 -4.45 2.58
N ALA A 2 -26.67 -3.81 1.58
CA ALA A 2 -25.30 -4.10 1.18
C ALA A 2 -24.42 -3.51 2.28
N ARG A 3 -23.75 -4.36 3.06
CA ARG A 3 -22.71 -3.91 3.96
C ARG A 3 -21.61 -3.41 3.03
N GLU A 4 -21.48 -2.09 2.91
CA GLU A 4 -20.30 -1.48 2.30
C GLU A 4 -19.13 -1.93 3.18
N SER A 5 -18.52 -3.06 2.83
CA SER A 5 -17.24 -3.50 3.37
C SER A 5 -16.32 -2.34 3.12
N GLN A 6 -16.06 -1.52 4.13
CA GLN A 6 -15.04 -0.49 4.07
C GLN A 6 -13.71 -1.23 4.13
N PRO A 7 -13.02 -1.50 3.00
CA PRO A 7 -11.69 -2.10 3.02
C PRO A 7 -10.63 -0.99 3.20
N ALA A 8 -11.09 0.26 3.37
CA ALA A 8 -10.29 1.48 3.35
C ALA A 8 -9.67 1.85 4.70
N ARG A 9 -9.82 1.00 5.73
CA ARG A 9 -9.22 1.23 7.04
C ARG A 9 -8.43 0.01 7.45
N THR A 10 -7.26 -0.17 6.83
CA THR A 10 -6.30 -1.16 7.29
C THR A 10 -5.78 -0.71 8.66
N GLY A 11 -6.50 -1.05 9.72
CA GLY A 11 -6.23 -0.64 11.09
C GLY A 11 -4.83 -1.07 11.50
N LEU A 12 -4.40 -2.24 11.02
CA LEU A 12 -3.02 -2.70 11.09
C LEU A 12 -2.02 -1.69 10.51
N THR A 13 -2.24 -1.21 9.29
CA THR A 13 -1.30 -0.29 8.61
C THR A 13 -1.22 1.05 9.31
N LEU A 14 -2.35 1.59 9.79
CA LEU A 14 -2.37 2.82 10.58
C LEU A 14 -1.69 2.63 11.94
N THR A 15 -1.93 1.51 12.61
CA THR A 15 -1.29 1.17 13.89
C THR A 15 0.21 1.04 13.75
N LEU A 16 0.68 0.44 12.65
CA LEU A 16 2.09 0.24 12.38
C LEU A 16 2.75 1.47 11.76
N ASN A 17 2.03 2.55 11.41
CA ASN A 17 2.55 3.67 10.61
C ASN A 17 3.92 4.18 11.11
N LYS A 18 4.05 4.45 12.41
CA LYS A 18 5.28 4.99 13.02
C LYS A 18 6.47 4.02 13.02
N ASP A 19 6.18 2.71 13.02
CA ASP A 19 7.18 1.65 13.20
C ASP A 19 7.18 0.64 12.05
N ILE A 20 6.53 0.95 10.92
CA ILE A 20 6.36 -0.01 9.81
C ILE A 20 7.70 -0.46 9.24
N TRP A 21 8.73 0.39 9.36
CA TRP A 21 10.11 0.10 8.97
C TRP A 21 10.74 -1.06 9.75
N ARG A 22 10.18 -1.43 10.91
CA ARG A 22 10.64 -2.57 11.73
C ARG A 22 9.94 -3.87 11.34
N ALA A 23 8.82 -3.80 10.61
CA ALA A 23 8.03 -4.95 10.26
C ALA A 23 8.64 -5.72 9.08
N ASN A 24 8.49 -7.04 9.10
CA ASN A 24 8.80 -7.88 7.96
C ASN A 24 7.70 -7.77 6.91
N PHE A 25 8.07 -7.56 5.65
CA PHE A 25 7.12 -7.41 4.54
C PHE A 25 6.16 -8.58 4.40
N TYR A 26 6.65 -9.83 4.39
CA TYR A 26 5.80 -11.00 4.23
C TYR A 26 4.85 -11.17 5.41
N ARG A 27 5.33 -10.90 6.62
CA ARG A 27 4.48 -10.94 7.82
C ARG A 27 3.39 -9.87 7.77
N PHE A 28 3.72 -8.68 7.31
CA PHE A 28 2.76 -7.60 7.10
C PHE A 28 1.66 -8.02 6.11
N CYS A 29 2.02 -8.60 4.96
CA CYS A 29 1.06 -9.11 3.98
C CYS A 29 0.12 -10.17 4.59
N GLN A 30 0.66 -11.14 5.34
CA GLN A 30 -0.15 -12.17 5.99
C GLN A 30 -1.16 -11.59 7.00
N LEU A 31 -0.73 -10.61 7.80
CA LEU A 31 -1.60 -9.97 8.79
C LEU A 31 -2.70 -9.16 8.10
N LEU A 32 -2.38 -8.55 6.98
CA LEU A 32 -3.32 -7.78 6.18
C LEU A 32 -4.37 -8.67 5.48
N GLU A 33 -3.97 -9.85 5.01
CA GLU A 33 -4.92 -10.89 4.54
C GLU A 33 -5.81 -11.42 5.67
N GLN A 34 -5.27 -11.54 6.90
CA GLN A 34 -6.06 -11.97 8.07
C GLN A 34 -7.07 -10.91 8.53
N GLU A 35 -6.72 -9.63 8.41
CA GLU A 35 -7.63 -8.52 8.73
C GLU A 35 -8.78 -8.41 7.71
N ASN A 36 -8.59 -8.92 6.50
CA ASN A 36 -9.55 -8.83 5.39
C ASN A 36 -9.85 -10.22 4.78
N PRO A 37 -10.45 -11.16 5.53
CA PRO A 37 -10.65 -12.54 5.06
C PRO A 37 -11.64 -12.67 3.90
N ASP A 38 -12.56 -11.72 3.75
CA ASP A 38 -13.55 -11.66 2.66
C ASP A 38 -13.00 -10.98 1.38
N ALA A 39 -11.82 -10.36 1.45
CA ALA A 39 -11.19 -9.72 0.29
C ALA A 39 -10.35 -10.73 -0.50
N PRO A 40 -10.14 -10.52 -1.82
CA PRO A 40 -9.18 -11.32 -2.58
C PRO A 40 -7.79 -11.19 -1.97
N LYS A 41 -7.02 -12.28 -2.05
CA LYS A 41 -5.64 -12.30 -1.55
C LYS A 41 -4.77 -11.33 -2.32
N LEU A 42 -3.76 -10.81 -1.64
CA LEU A 42 -2.79 -9.90 -2.25
C LEU A 42 -2.17 -10.53 -3.51
N GLY A 43 -2.21 -9.79 -4.62
CA GLY A 43 -1.66 -10.24 -5.90
C GLY A 43 -2.50 -11.25 -6.70
N THR A 44 -3.71 -11.61 -6.26
CA THR A 44 -4.61 -12.52 -7.02
C THR A 44 -5.56 -11.82 -7.99
N THR A 45 -5.64 -10.50 -7.93
CA THR A 45 -6.49 -9.65 -8.77
C THR A 45 -5.64 -8.61 -9.49
N SER A 46 -6.05 -8.26 -10.71
CA SER A 46 -5.45 -7.18 -11.50
C SER A 46 -6.11 -5.82 -11.24
N HIS A 47 -7.22 -5.78 -10.48
CA HIS A 47 -7.90 -4.53 -10.18
C HIS A 47 -7.26 -3.88 -8.95
N PRO A 48 -6.68 -2.67 -9.08
CA PRO A 48 -6.09 -2.00 -7.93
C PRO A 48 -7.14 -1.77 -6.85
N GLY A 49 -8.40 -1.47 -7.19
CA GLY A 49 -9.48 -1.21 -6.23
C GLY A 49 -9.68 -2.30 -5.16
N ASP A 50 -9.28 -3.54 -5.44
CA ASP A 50 -9.40 -4.66 -4.52
C ASP A 50 -8.26 -4.73 -3.48
N ASP A 51 -7.14 -4.06 -3.72
CA ASP A 51 -6.00 -4.13 -2.83
C ASP A 51 -6.13 -3.10 -1.68
N PRO A 52 -6.09 -3.55 -0.41
CA PRO A 52 -6.28 -2.68 0.76
C PRO A 52 -5.13 -1.70 1.00
N VAL A 53 -3.94 -1.89 0.40
CA VAL A 53 -2.80 -0.97 0.52
C VAL A 53 -2.05 -0.79 -0.80
N ARG A 54 -1.65 0.44 -1.13
CA ARG A 54 -0.86 0.68 -2.35
C ARG A 54 0.63 0.55 -2.06
N PHE A 55 1.25 -0.55 -2.47
CA PHE A 55 2.72 -0.65 -2.42
C PHE A 55 3.34 0.24 -3.50
N ARG A 56 4.23 1.17 -3.11
CA ARG A 56 4.96 2.06 -4.02
C ARG A 56 6.44 2.10 -3.67
N PRO A 57 7.34 2.32 -4.66
CA PRO A 57 8.75 2.49 -4.38
C PRO A 57 8.99 3.73 -3.51
N TRP A 58 9.96 3.61 -2.60
CA TRP A 58 10.51 4.71 -1.82
C TRP A 58 11.36 5.61 -2.75
N PRO A 59 11.11 6.93 -2.79
CA PRO A 59 11.82 7.83 -3.70
C PRO A 59 13.28 8.14 -3.30
N GLY A 60 13.69 7.77 -2.09
CA GLY A 60 15.04 8.08 -1.59
C GLY A 60 16.13 7.20 -2.20
N MET A 61 17.24 7.82 -2.60
CA MET A 61 18.48 7.16 -3.01
C MET A 61 19.27 6.66 -1.78
N GLY A 62 18.78 5.63 -1.11
CA GLY A 62 19.44 5.05 0.06
C GLY A 62 19.45 3.52 0.04
N PHE A 63 20.56 2.92 0.48
CA PHE A 63 20.62 1.47 0.66
C PHE A 63 19.58 1.02 1.71
N PRO A 64 18.81 -0.04 1.42
CA PRO A 64 17.66 -0.38 2.23
C PRO A 64 18.08 -0.91 3.60
N VAL A 65 17.83 -0.13 4.67
CA VAL A 65 17.90 -0.65 6.05
C VAL A 65 16.71 -1.56 6.42
N SER A 66 15.63 -1.54 5.63
CA SER A 66 14.36 -2.24 5.86
C SER A 66 13.57 -2.28 4.55
N THR A 67 12.79 -3.34 4.31
CA THR A 67 11.96 -3.46 3.09
C THR A 67 10.78 -2.50 3.07
N LEU A 68 10.13 -2.31 4.22
CA LEU A 68 9.08 -1.31 4.42
C LEU A 68 9.70 -0.01 4.93
N LYS A 69 9.19 1.15 4.49
CA LYS A 69 9.74 2.47 4.84
C LYS A 69 8.77 3.38 5.56
N ALA A 70 7.60 3.59 4.98
CA ALA A 70 6.64 4.56 5.47
C ALA A 70 5.22 4.17 5.05
N VAL A 71 4.24 4.66 5.81
CA VAL A 71 2.84 4.69 5.39
C VAL A 71 2.47 6.15 5.09
N GLU A 72 1.85 6.36 3.94
CA GLU A 72 1.33 7.64 3.50
C GLU A 72 -0.20 7.54 3.37
N THR A 73 -0.91 8.51 3.93
CA THR A 73 -2.36 8.66 3.81
C THR A 73 -2.68 9.97 3.13
N ASP A 74 -3.66 9.99 2.23
CA ASP A 74 -4.13 11.21 1.58
C ASP A 74 -5.19 11.87 2.47
N GLU A 75 -4.88 13.06 3.01
CA GLU A 75 -5.79 13.77 3.93
C GLU A 75 -7.01 14.35 3.19
N ASP A 76 -6.87 14.68 1.91
CA ASP A 76 -7.94 15.19 1.05
C ASP A 76 -8.89 14.06 0.61
N HIS A 77 -8.34 12.84 0.46
CA HIS A 77 -9.08 11.63 0.09
C HIS A 77 -8.90 10.51 1.12
N PRO A 78 -9.48 10.65 2.34
CA PRO A 78 -9.31 9.68 3.42
C PRO A 78 -9.97 8.32 3.15
N THR A 79 -10.74 8.21 2.06
CA THR A 79 -11.36 6.97 1.59
C THR A 79 -10.43 6.15 0.69
N LEU A 80 -9.32 6.72 0.22
CA LEU A 80 -8.34 6.00 -0.57
C LEU A 80 -7.48 5.08 0.31
N PRO A 81 -7.09 3.90 -0.18
CA PRO A 81 -6.23 3.00 0.56
C PRO A 81 -4.86 3.65 0.84
N PRO A 82 -4.28 3.44 2.03
CA PRO A 82 -2.99 4.01 2.38
C PRO A 82 -1.88 3.46 1.47
N THR A 83 -0.89 4.30 1.19
CA THR A 83 0.29 3.94 0.40
C THR A 83 1.40 3.45 1.32
N VAL A 84 1.90 2.24 1.10
CA VAL A 84 3.05 1.67 1.81
C VAL A 84 4.28 1.80 0.93
N ARG A 85 5.26 2.58 1.40
CA ARG A 85 6.54 2.75 0.71
C ARG A 85 7.46 1.57 0.97
N THR A 86 8.00 1.01 -0.11
CA THR A 86 8.92 -0.13 -0.04
C THR A 86 10.24 0.18 -0.75
N THR A 87 11.32 -0.44 -0.30
CA THR A 87 12.64 -0.38 -0.96
C THR A 87 13.02 -1.73 -1.54
N PHE A 88 12.05 -2.52 -2.03
CA PHE A 88 12.40 -3.68 -2.84
C PHE A 88 13.33 -3.23 -3.96
N LEU A 89 14.50 -3.85 -4.03
CA LEU A 89 15.50 -3.61 -5.06
C LEU A 89 14.83 -3.90 -6.40
N GLY A 90 14.39 -2.87 -7.14
CA GLY A 90 13.94 -3.05 -8.52
C GLY A 90 12.43 -3.21 -8.78
N MET A 91 11.51 -2.71 -7.94
CA MET A 91 10.21 -2.24 -8.48
C MET A 91 10.37 -0.87 -9.17
N TYR A 92 11.41 -0.72 -9.98
CA TYR A 92 11.41 0.18 -11.12
C TYR A 92 10.74 -0.58 -12.28
N GLY A 93 9.47 -0.97 -12.10
CA GLY A 93 8.62 -1.15 -13.27
C GLY A 93 8.56 0.24 -13.88
N GLY A 94 9.23 0.44 -15.01
CA GLY A 94 9.27 1.72 -15.70
C GLY A 94 7.88 2.33 -15.67
N GLY A 95 7.77 3.54 -15.12
CA GLY A 95 6.49 4.21 -15.00
C GLY A 95 5.82 4.14 -16.37
N LEU A 96 4.64 3.52 -16.43
CA LEU A 96 3.68 4.00 -17.41
C LEU A 96 3.60 5.50 -17.12
N PRO A 97 3.93 6.37 -18.09
CA PRO A 97 3.90 7.80 -17.85
C PRO A 97 2.52 8.08 -17.28
N SER A 98 2.48 8.72 -16.12
CA SER A 98 1.25 9.32 -15.63
C SER A 98 0.72 10.17 -16.77
N ALA A 99 -0.35 9.72 -17.41
CA ALA A 99 -1.12 10.49 -18.36
C ALA A 99 -1.78 11.61 -17.57
N ASN A 100 -1.00 12.66 -17.29
CA ASN A 100 -1.48 13.94 -16.81
C ASN A 100 -0.54 15.03 -17.28
N VAL A 101 -0.44 15.16 -18.61
CA VAL A 101 -0.09 16.42 -19.28
C VAL A 101 -1.23 16.68 -20.24
N LEU A 102 -2.30 17.32 -19.76
CA LEU A 102 -3.26 18.10 -20.54
C LEU A 102 -4.15 18.87 -19.54
N ALA A 103 -3.56 19.86 -18.87
CA ALA A 103 -4.27 21.01 -18.30
C ALA A 103 -3.24 22.12 -18.08
N GLY A 104 -3.19 23.06 -19.01
CA GLY A 104 -2.26 24.19 -19.04
C GLY A 104 -2.12 24.72 -20.46
#